data_AF-A0A2H0S559-F1
#
_entry.id   AF-A0A2H0S559-F1
#
_cell.length_a   1.000
_cell.length_b   1.000
_cell.length_c   1.000
_cell.angle_alpha   90.00
_cell.angle_beta   90.00
_cell.angle_gamma   90.00
#
_symmetry.space_group_name_H-M   'P 1'
#
loop_
_entity.id
_entity.type
_entity.pdbx_description
1 polymer ?
#
loop_
_entity_poly.entity_id
_entity_poly.type
_entity_poly.pdbx_seq_one_letter_code
_entity_poly.pdbx_strand_id
1 'polypeptide(L)'
;MLPKNIVVIGKDSQNITQKLLSYCGTHTIKLHIVNPQLDSLSAIPSIDMIFIDGEDQWKAISHQLHLLQEQSELIEHFPLVVIHNAHSHIAYFICNSILELSYRDIAGCKGIGLLMTNHHTNTILSSLETKPLLPLVEDRRGEWHTKCELHNLQKTHAFIQESFLHLRNQYAQQSNDYIISCSKYDECQKEIHTTQQLLHELQLGYQELHRAINELSAENTKLQTVMSEMHSENTTLENVINDLHTKNAGLQSIINHLIQTASWRLTHPLRLFGSLLKKLRTK
;
A
#
# COMPACT_ATOMS: atom_id res chain seq x y z
N MET A 1 9.01 -4.56 -58.41
CA MET A 1 10.18 -5.46 -58.34
C MET A 1 9.89 -6.54 -57.30
N LEU A 2 10.46 -7.73 -57.46
CA LEU A 2 10.37 -8.77 -56.42
C LEU A 2 11.28 -8.39 -55.23
N PRO A 3 10.85 -8.62 -53.98
CA PRO A 3 11.70 -8.38 -52.80
C PRO A 3 12.91 -9.33 -52.86
N LYS A 4 14.10 -8.82 -52.55
CA LYS A 4 15.35 -9.60 -52.52
C LYS A 4 15.64 -10.15 -51.13
N ASN A 5 15.26 -9.43 -50.08
CA ASN A 5 15.44 -9.81 -48.69
C ASN A 5 14.09 -9.76 -47.95
N ILE A 6 13.59 -10.93 -47.56
CA ILE A 6 12.36 -11.07 -46.76
C ILE A 6 12.75 -11.51 -45.35
N VAL A 7 12.23 -10.81 -44.34
CA VAL A 7 12.39 -11.18 -42.93
C VAL A 7 11.07 -11.77 -42.43
N VAL A 8 11.11 -12.93 -41.79
CA VAL A 8 9.95 -13.55 -41.13
C VAL A 8 10.18 -13.50 -39.63
N ILE A 9 9.22 -12.95 -38.89
CA ILE A 9 9.26 -12.82 -37.45
C ILE A 9 8.10 -13.59 -36.83
N GLY A 10 8.43 -14.62 -36.07
CA GLY A 10 7.44 -15.38 -35.31
C GLY A 10 7.88 -16.81 -35.03
N LYS A 11 7.09 -17.52 -34.21
CA LYS A 11 7.30 -18.96 -34.00
C LYS A 11 6.92 -19.68 -35.28
N ASP A 12 7.82 -20.54 -35.74
CA ASP A 12 7.70 -21.35 -36.95
C ASP A 12 6.31 -22.00 -37.07
N SER A 13 5.38 -21.31 -37.73
CA SER A 13 4.14 -21.92 -38.18
C SER A 13 4.55 -22.73 -39.40
N GLN A 14 4.87 -24.00 -39.15
CA GLN A 14 5.52 -24.89 -40.12
C GLN A 14 4.89 -24.85 -41.52
N ASN A 15 3.62 -24.48 -41.67
CA ASN A 15 2.94 -24.36 -42.95
C ASN A 15 3.29 -23.07 -43.74
N ILE A 16 3.35 -21.90 -43.10
CA ILE A 16 3.59 -20.62 -43.82
C ILE A 16 5.08 -20.43 -44.06
N THR A 17 5.92 -20.72 -43.07
CA THR A 17 7.38 -20.66 -43.22
C THR A 17 7.83 -21.57 -44.36
N GLN A 18 7.30 -22.80 -44.47
CA GLN A 18 7.65 -23.71 -45.55
C GLN A 18 7.21 -23.21 -46.93
N LYS A 19 6.04 -22.57 -47.04
CA LYS A 19 5.58 -21.96 -48.30
C LYS A 19 6.46 -20.78 -48.71
N LEU A 20 6.81 -19.91 -47.76
CA LEU A 20 7.73 -18.80 -48.00
C LEU A 20 9.13 -19.30 -48.37
N LEU A 21 9.64 -20.35 -47.71
CA LEU A 21 10.91 -20.98 -48.06
C LEU A 21 10.90 -21.54 -49.49
N SER A 22 9.83 -22.25 -49.87
CA SER A 22 9.65 -22.78 -51.22
C SER A 22 9.62 -21.66 -52.26
N TYR A 23 8.84 -20.60 -52.00
CA TYR A 23 8.76 -19.42 -52.86
C TYR A 23 10.10 -18.68 -52.98
N CYS A 24 10.83 -18.52 -51.88
CA CYS A 24 12.12 -17.84 -51.90
C CYS A 24 13.18 -18.65 -52.66
N GLY A 25 13.14 -19.99 -52.55
CA GLY A 25 14.03 -20.90 -53.27
C GLY A 25 13.86 -20.83 -54.79
N THR A 26 12.66 -20.54 -55.29
CA THR A 26 12.39 -20.41 -56.73
C THR A 26 12.71 -19.02 -57.29
N HIS A 27 12.83 -17.99 -56.45
CA HIS A 27 12.98 -16.59 -56.88
C HIS A 27 14.31 -15.94 -56.46
N THR A 28 15.31 -16.71 -56.03
CA THR A 28 16.60 -16.18 -55.53
C THR A 28 16.46 -15.13 -54.42
N ILE A 29 15.43 -15.27 -53.59
CA ILE A 29 15.12 -14.37 -52.47
C ILE A 29 15.81 -14.90 -51.22
N LYS A 30 16.46 -14.02 -50.46
CA LYS A 30 17.00 -14.36 -49.14
C LYS A 30 15.90 -14.26 -48.09
N LEU A 31 15.62 -15.38 -47.42
CA LEU A 31 14.70 -15.43 -46.30
C LEU A 31 15.47 -15.41 -44.98
N HIS A 32 15.16 -14.46 -44.12
CA HIS A 32 15.74 -14.33 -42.78
C HIS A 32 14.66 -14.66 -41.75
N ILE A 33 14.84 -15.73 -40.98
CA ILE A 33 13.93 -16.06 -39.88
C ILE A 33 14.52 -15.44 -38.62
N VAL A 34 13.81 -14.45 -38.07
CA VAL A 34 14.25 -13.67 -36.91
C VAL A 34 13.43 -14.08 -35.69
N ASN A 35 14.14 -14.42 -34.61
CA ASN A 35 13.52 -14.56 -33.31
C ASN A 35 13.29 -13.15 -32.72
N PRO A 36 12.03 -12.78 -32.43
CA PRO A 36 11.70 -11.44 -31.95
C PRO A 36 12.31 -11.07 -30.60
N GLN A 37 12.83 -12.04 -29.83
CA GLN A 37 13.53 -11.77 -28.57
C GLN A 37 15.01 -11.41 -28.75
N LEU A 38 15.55 -11.50 -29.97
CA LEU A 38 16.93 -11.17 -30.28
C LEU A 38 16.97 -9.93 -31.18
N ASP A 39 17.72 -8.91 -30.78
CA ASP A 39 17.96 -7.66 -31.54
C ASP A 39 18.73 -7.93 -32.85
N SER A 40 18.08 -8.59 -33.79
CA SER A 40 18.70 -9.16 -34.99
C SER A 40 18.20 -8.53 -36.29
N LEU A 41 17.13 -7.72 -36.24
CA LEU A 41 16.64 -6.97 -37.41
C LEU A 41 17.63 -5.93 -37.91
N SER A 42 18.36 -5.26 -37.01
CA SER A 42 19.37 -4.26 -37.36
C SER A 42 20.61 -4.85 -38.05
N ALA A 43 20.82 -6.17 -37.94
CA ALA A 43 21.96 -6.86 -38.55
C ALA A 43 21.74 -7.23 -40.02
N ILE A 44 20.52 -7.03 -40.56
CA ILE A 44 20.16 -7.42 -41.92
C ILE A 44 20.33 -6.20 -42.84
N PRO A 45 21.38 -6.17 -43.70
CA PRO A 45 21.61 -5.05 -44.59
C PRO A 45 20.55 -5.06 -45.70
N SER A 46 19.65 -4.07 -45.69
CA SER A 46 18.49 -3.89 -46.59
C SER A 46 17.40 -4.96 -46.47
N ILE A 47 16.27 -4.57 -45.87
CA ILE A 47 15.07 -5.40 -45.78
C ILE A 47 14.06 -4.83 -46.78
N ASP A 48 13.54 -5.66 -47.68
CA ASP A 48 12.51 -5.25 -48.63
C ASP A 48 11.09 -5.54 -48.09
N MET A 49 10.98 -6.59 -47.26
CA MET A 49 9.71 -7.04 -46.71
C MET A 49 9.90 -7.70 -45.35
N ILE A 50 9.00 -7.42 -44.41
CA ILE A 50 8.91 -8.07 -43.09
C ILE A 50 7.56 -8.75 -42.99
N PHE A 51 7.55 -10.03 -42.65
CA PHE A 51 6.35 -10.83 -42.42
C PHE A 51 6.29 -11.21 -40.94
N ILE A 52 5.27 -10.76 -40.23
CA ILE A 52 5.09 -10.96 -38.79
C ILE A 52 3.98 -11.97 -38.59
N ASP A 53 4.30 -13.14 -38.06
CA ASP A 53 3.34 -14.21 -37.85
C ASP A 53 2.86 -14.29 -36.39
N GLY A 54 1.68 -13.73 -36.13
CA GLY A 54 1.01 -13.74 -34.84
C GLY A 54 1.05 -12.40 -34.08
N GLU A 55 0.03 -12.18 -33.26
CA GLU A 55 -0.20 -10.94 -32.52
C GLU A 55 0.85 -10.66 -31.43
N ASP A 56 1.31 -11.68 -30.71
CA ASP A 56 2.29 -11.49 -29.65
C ASP A 56 3.66 -11.03 -30.18
N GLN A 57 3.95 -11.36 -31.44
CA GLN A 57 5.23 -11.03 -32.06
C GLN A 57 5.32 -9.55 -32.41
N TRP A 58 4.20 -8.92 -32.81
CA TRP A 58 4.13 -7.48 -33.06
C TRP A 58 4.57 -6.67 -31.84
N LYS A 59 4.07 -7.01 -30.65
CA LYS A 59 4.44 -6.30 -29.42
C LYS A 59 5.93 -6.40 -29.14
N ALA A 60 6.49 -7.59 -29.33
CA ALA A 60 7.90 -7.86 -29.10
C ALA A 60 8.84 -7.07 -30.03
N ILE A 61 8.41 -6.78 -31.27
CA ILE A 61 9.24 -6.09 -32.27
C ILE A 61 8.86 -4.64 -32.54
N SER A 62 7.83 -4.12 -31.88
CA SER A 62 7.34 -2.75 -32.10
C SER A 62 8.46 -1.70 -31.97
N HIS A 63 9.33 -1.87 -30.97
CA HIS A 63 10.51 -1.02 -30.80
C HIS A 63 11.51 -1.15 -31.97
N GLN A 64 11.77 -2.38 -32.44
CA GLN A 64 12.70 -2.61 -33.55
C GLN A 64 12.16 -2.09 -34.89
N LEU A 65 10.84 -2.15 -35.11
CA LEU A 65 10.19 -1.55 -36.26
C LEU A 65 10.30 -0.02 -36.23
N HIS A 66 10.23 0.59 -35.05
CA HIS A 66 10.47 2.02 -34.88
C HIS A 66 11.92 2.40 -35.23
N LEU A 67 12.91 1.62 -34.78
CA LEU A 67 14.30 1.84 -35.15
C LEU A 67 14.54 1.68 -36.66
N LEU A 68 13.93 0.67 -37.28
CA LEU A 68 13.99 0.50 -38.75
C LEU A 68 13.34 1.66 -39.49
N GLN A 69 12.30 2.25 -38.92
CA GLN A 69 11.69 3.44 -39.49
C GLN A 69 12.63 4.64 -39.44
N GLU A 70 13.23 4.93 -38.28
CA GLU A 70 14.22 6.01 -38.16
C GLU A 70 15.37 5.84 -39.16
N GLN A 71 15.83 4.61 -39.35
CA GLN A 71 16.83 4.27 -40.36
C GLN A 71 16.30 4.47 -41.79
N SER A 72 15.04 4.10 -42.06
CA SER A 72 14.42 4.24 -43.37
C SER A 72 14.32 5.69 -43.83
N GLU A 73 14.21 6.65 -42.91
CA GLU A 73 14.19 8.08 -43.24
C GLU A 73 15.54 8.56 -43.81
N LEU A 74 16.64 7.85 -43.51
CA LEU A 74 17.97 8.13 -44.08
C LEU A 74 18.18 7.49 -45.45
N ILE A 75 17.51 6.35 -45.73
CA ILE A 75 17.70 5.55 -46.95
C ILE A 75 16.53 5.62 -47.93
N GLU A 76 15.51 6.44 -47.63
CA GLU A 76 14.26 6.63 -48.39
C GLU A 76 13.51 5.33 -48.73
N HIS A 77 13.77 4.25 -47.99
CA HIS A 77 13.20 2.94 -48.25
C HIS A 77 12.78 2.27 -46.94
N PHE A 78 11.47 2.10 -46.77
CA PHE A 78 10.90 1.34 -45.66
C PHE A 78 10.39 -0.02 -46.17
N PRO A 79 10.70 -1.12 -45.47
CA PRO A 79 10.26 -2.45 -45.90
C PRO A 79 8.74 -2.58 -45.86
N LEU A 80 8.18 -3.38 -46.77
CA LEU A 80 6.77 -3.75 -46.70
C LEU A 80 6.54 -4.66 -45.48
N VAL A 81 5.78 -4.19 -44.48
CA VAL A 81 5.48 -4.97 -43.28
C VAL A 81 4.10 -5.63 -43.39
N VAL A 82 4.06 -6.96 -43.48
CA VAL A 82 2.84 -7.78 -43.50
C VAL A 82 2.64 -8.46 -42.16
N ILE A 83 1.47 -8.29 -41.55
CA ILE A 83 1.12 -8.92 -40.26
C ILE A 83 0.06 -9.98 -40.51
N HIS A 84 0.39 -11.22 -40.18
CA HIS A 84 -0.48 -12.38 -40.28
C HIS A 84 -1.10 -12.74 -38.92
N ASN A 85 -2.37 -13.16 -38.94
CA ASN A 85 -3.13 -13.62 -37.76
C ASN A 85 -3.22 -12.61 -36.60
N ALA A 86 -3.25 -11.31 -36.90
CA ALA A 86 -3.64 -10.29 -35.94
C ALA A 86 -5.11 -10.54 -35.54
N HIS A 87 -5.40 -10.81 -34.27
CA HIS A 87 -6.79 -10.87 -33.84
C HIS A 87 -7.37 -9.45 -33.77
N SER A 88 -8.68 -9.37 -33.56
CA SER A 88 -9.51 -8.16 -33.58
C SER A 88 -8.98 -6.97 -32.74
N HIS A 89 -8.10 -7.20 -31.75
CA HIS A 89 -7.54 -6.14 -30.91
C HIS A 89 -6.52 -5.24 -31.64
N ILE A 90 -5.72 -5.78 -32.56
CA ILE A 90 -4.82 -4.97 -33.42
C ILE A 90 -5.65 -4.19 -34.45
N ALA A 91 -6.71 -4.80 -35.00
CA ALA A 91 -7.64 -4.13 -35.90
C ALA A 91 -8.33 -2.93 -35.20
N TYR A 92 -8.65 -3.02 -33.91
CA TYR A 92 -9.28 -1.93 -33.16
C TYR A 92 -8.33 -0.75 -32.90
N PHE A 93 -7.04 -1.02 -32.68
CA PHE A 93 -6.02 0.02 -32.51
C PHE A 93 -5.74 0.77 -33.82
N ILE A 94 -5.95 0.10 -34.97
CA ILE A 94 -5.68 0.63 -36.31
C ILE A 94 -6.94 1.27 -36.93
N CYS A 95 -8.14 0.74 -36.69
CA CYS A 95 -9.40 1.26 -37.24
C CYS A 95 -9.87 2.60 -36.66
N ASN A 96 -9.30 3.06 -35.54
CA ASN A 96 -9.54 4.42 -35.04
C ASN A 96 -8.69 5.48 -35.75
N SER A 97 -7.88 5.09 -36.72
CA SER A 97 -7.25 5.97 -37.72
C SER A 97 -7.94 5.70 -39.05
N ILE A 98 -8.63 6.71 -39.58
CA ILE A 98 -9.44 6.61 -40.80
C ILE A 98 -8.56 6.12 -41.96
N LEU A 99 -8.94 4.98 -42.53
CA LEU A 99 -8.32 4.35 -43.70
C LEU A 99 -8.57 5.20 -44.95
N GLU A 100 -7.64 6.10 -45.24
CA GLU A 100 -7.30 6.49 -46.61
C GLU A 100 -5.92 5.90 -46.89
N LEU A 101 -5.87 4.84 -47.69
CA LEU A 101 -4.64 4.17 -48.14
C LEU A 101 -3.87 5.08 -49.10
N SER A 102 -3.29 6.14 -48.55
CA SER A 102 -2.15 6.84 -49.12
C SER A 102 -1.15 7.05 -47.99
N TYR A 103 -0.02 6.34 -48.07
CA TYR A 103 1.25 6.67 -47.46
C TYR A 103 1.22 7.75 -46.34
N ARG A 104 0.82 7.40 -45.10
CA ARG A 104 1.38 7.95 -43.85
C ARG A 104 0.83 7.31 -42.55
N ASP A 105 1.73 7.30 -41.56
CA ASP A 105 1.66 7.16 -40.10
C ASP A 105 0.66 6.22 -39.43
N ILE A 106 1.15 5.03 -39.05
CA ILE A 106 0.60 4.24 -37.94
C ILE A 106 1.55 4.39 -36.76
N ALA A 107 1.09 4.98 -35.65
CA ALA A 107 1.94 5.26 -34.47
C ALA A 107 3.22 6.08 -34.78
N GLY A 108 3.15 6.97 -35.77
CA GLY A 108 4.29 7.75 -36.25
C GLY A 108 5.17 7.01 -37.26
N CYS A 109 4.79 5.80 -37.71
CA CYS A 109 5.54 4.99 -38.67
C CYS A 109 5.06 5.13 -40.12
N LYS A 110 5.90 5.68 -41.00
CA LYS A 110 5.69 5.73 -42.46
C LYS A 110 5.99 4.37 -43.11
N GLY A 111 5.15 3.94 -44.06
CA GLY A 111 5.45 2.81 -44.97
C GLY A 111 4.86 1.43 -44.58
N ILE A 112 4.07 1.34 -43.51
CA ILE A 112 3.46 0.06 -43.09
C ILE A 112 2.23 -0.25 -43.97
N GLY A 113 2.33 -1.31 -44.77
CA GLY A 113 1.22 -1.85 -45.57
C GLY A 113 0.55 -3.04 -44.90
N LEU A 114 -0.49 -2.82 -44.09
CA LEU A 114 -1.22 -3.91 -43.46
C LEU A 114 -2.11 -4.66 -44.46
N LEU A 115 -1.90 -5.97 -44.58
CA LEU A 115 -2.84 -6.88 -45.22
C LEU A 115 -3.19 -7.99 -44.24
N MET A 116 -4.37 -7.87 -43.63
CA MET A 116 -4.94 -8.89 -42.76
C MET A 116 -5.96 -9.73 -43.53
N THR A 117 -5.80 -11.05 -43.56
CA THR A 117 -6.93 -11.99 -43.53
C THR A 117 -6.48 -13.38 -43.05
N ASN A 118 -7.31 -14.02 -42.22
CA ASN A 118 -7.16 -15.41 -41.78
C ASN A 118 -7.49 -16.45 -42.88
N HIS A 119 -7.81 -16.02 -44.10
CA HIS A 119 -8.28 -16.91 -45.18
C HIS A 119 -7.70 -16.66 -46.58
N HIS A 120 -6.76 -15.72 -46.79
CA HIS A 120 -6.24 -15.42 -48.15
C HIS A 120 -4.73 -15.55 -48.34
N THR A 121 -3.96 -16.09 -47.39
CA THR A 121 -2.53 -16.35 -47.58
C THR A 121 -2.27 -17.20 -48.84
N ASN A 122 -3.09 -18.22 -49.10
CA ASN A 122 -2.99 -19.01 -50.34
C ASN A 122 -3.36 -18.20 -51.59
N THR A 123 -4.36 -17.31 -51.51
CA THR A 123 -4.84 -16.50 -52.63
C THR A 123 -3.84 -15.41 -53.04
N ILE A 124 -3.19 -14.78 -52.07
CA ILE A 124 -2.18 -13.73 -52.28
C ILE A 124 -0.94 -14.33 -52.93
N LEU A 125 -0.45 -15.47 -52.41
CA LEU A 125 0.69 -16.19 -53.01
C LEU A 125 0.39 -16.60 -54.46
N SER A 126 -0.81 -17.14 -54.75
CA SER A 126 -1.21 -17.49 -56.12
C SER A 126 -1.44 -16.28 -57.04
N SER A 127 -1.73 -15.09 -56.50
CA SER A 127 -1.95 -13.87 -57.28
C SER A 127 -0.65 -13.15 -57.62
N LEU A 128 0.36 -13.24 -56.75
CA LEU A 128 1.72 -12.75 -56.99
C LEU A 128 2.40 -13.49 -58.15
N GLU A 129 1.99 -14.73 -58.42
CA GLU A 129 2.50 -15.54 -59.54
C GLU A 129 1.93 -15.11 -60.91
N THR A 130 0.81 -14.36 -60.95
CA THR A 130 0.03 -14.18 -62.19
C THR A 130 -0.18 -12.74 -62.65
N LYS A 131 -0.05 -11.71 -61.79
CA LYS A 131 -0.17 -10.28 -62.17
C LYS A 131 0.69 -9.35 -61.31
N PRO A 132 1.18 -8.21 -61.84
CA PRO A 132 1.77 -7.14 -61.03
C PRO A 132 0.71 -6.54 -60.08
N LEU A 133 1.12 -6.15 -58.87
CA LEU A 133 0.26 -5.82 -57.73
C LEU A 133 -0.70 -4.62 -57.93
N LEU A 134 -0.37 -3.65 -58.78
CA LEU A 134 -1.15 -2.39 -58.87
C LEU A 134 -2.53 -2.52 -59.55
N PRO A 135 -2.68 -3.15 -60.73
CA PRO A 135 -3.94 -3.08 -61.49
C PRO A 135 -5.09 -3.90 -60.89
N LEU A 136 -4.80 -4.88 -60.03
CA LEU A 136 -5.81 -5.72 -59.38
C LEU A 136 -6.55 -4.98 -58.25
N VAL A 137 -5.90 -3.96 -57.68
CA VAL A 137 -6.39 -3.21 -56.50
C VAL A 137 -7.23 -1.99 -56.92
N GLU A 138 -7.05 -1.48 -58.14
CA GLU A 138 -7.76 -0.30 -58.65
C GLU A 138 -9.15 -0.64 -59.23
N ASP A 139 -9.27 -1.77 -59.92
CA ASP A 139 -10.49 -2.16 -60.64
C ASP A 139 -11.64 -2.58 -59.69
N ARG A 140 -11.31 -3.19 -58.54
CA ARG A 140 -12.30 -3.49 -57.48
C ARG A 140 -12.63 -2.31 -56.58
N ARG A 141 -11.86 -1.21 -56.68
CA ARG A 141 -11.96 -0.02 -55.83
C ARG A 141 -13.17 0.84 -56.21
N GLY A 142 -13.41 1.03 -57.51
CA GLY A 142 -14.45 1.93 -58.02
C GLY A 142 -15.90 1.49 -57.75
N GLU A 143 -16.18 0.18 -57.79
CA GLU A 143 -17.54 -0.36 -57.56
C GLU A 143 -17.90 -0.52 -56.07
N TRP A 144 -16.92 -0.66 -55.19
CA TRP A 144 -17.14 -0.84 -53.76
C TRP A 144 -17.34 0.48 -53.00
N HIS A 145 -16.64 1.55 -53.40
CA HIS A 145 -16.68 2.84 -52.69
C HIS A 145 -18.08 3.46 -52.67
N THR A 146 -18.76 3.61 -53.79
CA THR A 146 -19.98 4.44 -53.86
C THR A 146 -21.23 3.86 -53.17
N LYS A 147 -21.32 2.54 -52.96
CA LYS A 147 -22.53 1.89 -52.43
C LYS A 147 -22.38 1.38 -50.98
N CYS A 148 -21.17 1.04 -50.55
CA CYS A 148 -20.89 0.65 -49.17
C CYS A 148 -20.58 1.86 -48.27
N GLU A 149 -19.99 2.94 -48.80
CA GLU A 149 -19.52 4.04 -47.96
C GLU A 149 -20.63 4.78 -47.24
N LEU A 150 -21.72 5.21 -47.91
CA LEU A 150 -22.68 6.10 -47.25
C LEU A 150 -23.50 5.42 -46.14
N HIS A 151 -23.93 4.17 -46.34
CA HIS A 151 -24.70 3.42 -45.35
C HIS A 151 -23.82 2.88 -44.22
N ASN A 152 -22.59 2.45 -44.52
CA ASN A 152 -21.65 2.07 -43.48
C ASN A 152 -21.14 3.29 -42.72
N LEU A 153 -20.97 4.46 -43.35
CA LEU A 153 -20.61 5.72 -42.67
C LEU A 153 -21.68 6.17 -41.70
N GLN A 154 -22.96 6.06 -42.03
CA GLN A 154 -24.04 6.41 -41.10
C GLN A 154 -24.09 5.44 -39.90
N LYS A 155 -23.90 4.14 -40.14
CA LYS A 155 -23.83 3.14 -39.06
C LYS A 155 -22.59 3.30 -38.19
N THR A 156 -21.42 3.56 -38.78
CA THR A 156 -20.20 3.82 -38.01
C THR A 156 -20.31 5.13 -37.24
N HIS A 157 -20.90 6.18 -37.83
CA HIS A 157 -21.14 7.43 -37.12
C HIS A 157 -22.04 7.24 -35.89
N ALA A 158 -23.17 6.51 -36.04
CA ALA A 158 -24.05 6.21 -34.91
C ALA A 158 -23.33 5.38 -33.82
N PHE A 159 -22.59 4.35 -34.21
CA PHE A 159 -21.80 3.54 -33.29
C PHE A 159 -20.72 4.36 -32.55
N ILE A 160 -20.05 5.26 -33.27
CA ILE A 160 -19.04 6.18 -32.71
C ILE A 160 -19.71 7.13 -31.71
N GLN A 161 -20.87 7.71 -32.05
CA GLN A 161 -21.62 8.58 -31.14
C GLN A 161 -22.05 7.86 -29.85
N GLU A 162 -22.56 6.63 -29.96
CA GLU A 162 -22.92 5.81 -28.80
C GLU A 162 -21.68 5.46 -27.95
N SER A 163 -20.57 5.11 -28.60
CA SER A 163 -19.30 4.82 -27.93
C SER A 163 -18.76 6.05 -27.18
N PHE A 164 -18.81 7.24 -27.80
CA PHE A 164 -18.42 8.49 -27.14
C PHE A 164 -19.33 8.83 -25.98
N LEU A 165 -20.65 8.64 -26.12
CA LEU A 165 -21.60 8.88 -25.04
C LEU A 165 -21.34 7.93 -23.86
N HIS A 166 -21.06 6.65 -24.14
CA HIS A 166 -20.72 5.67 -23.12
C HIS A 166 -19.43 6.05 -22.39
N LEU A 167 -18.35 6.38 -23.12
CA LEU A 167 -17.09 6.84 -22.54
C LEU A 167 -17.28 8.10 -21.69
N ARG A 168 -18.04 9.09 -22.18
CA ARG A 168 -18.33 10.31 -21.43
C ARG A 168 -19.04 10.00 -20.10
N ASN A 169 -20.03 9.11 -20.12
CA ASN A 169 -20.75 8.71 -18.92
C ASN A 169 -19.83 7.96 -17.94
N GLN A 170 -18.96 7.08 -18.44
CA GLN A 170 -17.98 6.39 -17.63
C GLN A 170 -16.99 7.36 -16.95
N TYR A 171 -16.46 8.34 -17.70
CA TYR A 171 -15.59 9.37 -17.13
C TYR A 171 -16.30 10.25 -16.11
N ALA A 172 -17.56 10.63 -16.36
CA ALA A 172 -18.35 11.39 -15.40
C ALA A 172 -18.58 10.62 -14.09
N GLN A 173 -18.86 9.31 -14.19
CA GLN A 173 -19.01 8.45 -13.02
C GLN A 173 -17.69 8.34 -12.24
N GLN A 174 -16.57 8.05 -12.92
CA GLN A 174 -15.25 7.99 -12.28
C GLN A 174 -14.87 9.30 -11.60
N SER A 175 -15.15 10.44 -12.24
CA SER A 175 -14.93 11.76 -11.65
C SER A 175 -15.75 11.98 -10.39
N ASN A 176 -17.02 11.55 -10.38
CA ASN A 176 -17.88 11.67 -9.20
C ASN A 176 -17.40 10.76 -8.06
N ASP A 177 -17.03 9.52 -8.37
CA ASP A 177 -16.49 8.58 -7.39
C ASP A 177 -15.21 9.12 -6.75
N TYR A 178 -14.34 9.75 -7.55
CA TYR A 178 -13.15 10.44 -7.06
C TYR A 178 -13.50 11.59 -6.11
N ILE A 179 -14.44 12.46 -6.46
CA ILE A 179 -14.88 13.58 -5.60
C ILE A 179 -15.43 13.07 -4.26
N ILE A 180 -16.24 12.01 -4.28
CA ILE A 180 -16.78 11.38 -3.06
C ILE A 180 -15.63 10.82 -2.21
N SER A 181 -14.65 10.17 -2.84
CA SER A 181 -13.47 9.65 -2.14
C SER A 181 -12.65 10.77 -1.48
N CYS A 182 -12.45 11.90 -2.16
CA CYS A 182 -11.78 13.07 -1.58
C CYS A 182 -12.55 13.64 -0.39
N SER A 183 -13.88 13.78 -0.49
CA SER A 183 -14.71 14.27 0.63
C SER A 183 -14.60 13.38 1.87
N LYS A 184 -14.63 12.05 1.69
CA LYS A 184 -14.43 11.09 2.79
C LYS A 184 -13.04 11.19 3.42
N TYR A 185 -12.01 11.45 2.60
CA TYR A 185 -10.65 11.67 3.10
C TYR A 185 -10.57 12.91 3.99
N ASP A 186 -11.21 14.01 3.57
CA ASP A 186 -11.23 15.25 4.36
C ASP A 186 -11.98 15.07 5.70
N GLU A 187 -13.07 14.30 5.72
CA GLU A 187 -13.78 13.94 6.95
C GLU A 187 -12.89 13.10 7.87
N CYS A 188 -12.23 12.08 7.33
CA CYS A 188 -11.27 11.25 8.08
C CYS A 188 -10.12 12.10 8.66
N GLN A 189 -9.59 13.07 7.92
CA GLN A 189 -8.56 13.98 8.42
C GLN A 189 -9.03 14.82 9.60
N LYS A 190 -10.28 15.29 9.59
CA LYS A 190 -10.87 16.02 10.73
C LYS A 190 -11.01 15.12 11.96
N GLU A 191 -11.43 13.88 11.79
CA GLU A 191 -11.52 12.90 12.87
C GLU A 191 -10.14 12.58 13.47
N ILE A 192 -9.13 12.39 12.62
CA ILE A 192 -7.74 12.19 13.05
C ILE A 192 -7.26 13.39 13.88
N HIS A 193 -7.49 14.62 13.41
CA HIS A 193 -7.09 15.82 14.13
C HIS A 193 -7.78 15.94 15.49
N THR A 194 -9.09 15.66 15.54
CA THR A 194 -9.87 15.67 16.79
C THR A 194 -9.34 14.62 17.77
N THR A 195 -9.02 13.42 17.28
CA THR A 195 -8.44 12.35 18.10
C THR A 195 -7.06 12.73 18.65
N GLN A 196 -6.24 13.41 17.85
CA GLN A 196 -4.93 13.91 18.28
C GLN A 196 -5.06 14.96 19.39
N GLN A 197 -6.05 15.86 19.31
CA GLN A 197 -6.34 16.84 20.36
C GLN A 197 -6.76 16.15 21.67
N LEU A 198 -7.71 15.21 21.59
CA LEU A 198 -8.16 14.45 22.77
C LEU A 198 -7.02 13.64 23.41
N LEU A 199 -6.15 13.06 22.60
CA LEU A 199 -4.97 12.35 23.10
C LEU A 199 -4.02 13.29 23.86
N HIS A 200 -3.81 14.51 23.35
CA HIS A 200 -2.98 15.50 24.01
C HIS A 200 -3.57 15.95 25.36
N GLU A 201 -4.88 16.21 25.42
CA GLU A 201 -5.57 16.54 26.66
C GLU A 201 -5.47 15.41 27.69
N LEU A 202 -5.64 14.16 27.27
CA LEU A 202 -5.50 13.00 28.14
C LEU A 202 -4.07 12.87 28.69
N GLN A 203 -3.05 13.15 27.87
CA GLN A 203 -1.65 13.14 28.31
C GLN A 203 -1.37 14.21 29.36
N LEU A 204 -1.91 15.43 29.19
CA LEU A 204 -1.81 16.49 30.18
C LEU A 204 -2.50 16.09 31.49
N GLY A 205 -3.74 15.58 31.42
CA GLY A 205 -4.46 15.10 32.59
C GLY A 205 -3.73 13.97 33.33
N TYR A 206 -3.09 13.06 32.60
CA TYR A 206 -2.26 12.00 33.20
C TYR A 206 -1.05 12.58 33.96
N GLN A 207 -0.36 13.58 33.40
CA GLN A 207 0.78 14.23 34.05
C GLN A 207 0.37 14.97 35.33
N GLU A 208 -0.76 15.66 35.30
CA GLU A 208 -1.31 16.35 36.47
C GLU A 208 -1.68 15.37 37.59
N LEU A 209 -2.36 14.27 37.24
CA LEU A 209 -2.71 13.21 38.19
C LEU A 209 -1.45 12.57 38.79
N HIS A 210 -0.45 12.28 37.96
CA HIS A 210 0.81 11.70 38.43
C HIS A 210 1.53 12.63 39.40
N ARG A 211 1.55 13.94 39.13
CA ARG A 211 2.10 14.95 40.06
C ARG A 211 1.35 14.95 41.39
N ALA A 212 0.02 14.97 41.37
CA ALA A 212 -0.80 14.97 42.58
C ALA A 212 -0.58 13.71 43.44
N ILE A 213 -0.43 12.53 42.81
CA ILE A 213 -0.11 11.28 43.51
C ILE A 213 1.24 11.38 44.22
N ASN A 214 2.25 11.94 43.57
CA ASN A 214 3.58 12.09 44.16
C ASN A 214 3.58 13.06 45.35
N GLU A 215 2.83 14.16 45.26
CA GLU A 215 2.64 15.12 46.35
C GLU A 215 1.94 14.48 47.56
N LEU A 216 0.84 13.75 47.33
CA LEU A 216 0.13 13.01 48.38
C LEU A 216 1.00 11.93 49.02
N SER A 217 1.80 11.22 48.23
CA SER A 217 2.73 10.23 48.75
C SER A 217 3.77 10.87 49.67
N ALA A 218 4.32 12.03 49.28
CA ALA A 218 5.29 12.76 50.09
C ALA A 218 4.67 13.27 51.41
N GLU A 219 3.43 13.75 51.37
CA GLU A 219 2.69 14.17 52.56
C GLU A 219 2.38 12.98 53.49
N ASN A 220 1.99 11.83 52.93
CA ASN A 220 1.76 10.61 53.70
C ASN A 220 3.03 10.14 54.42
N THR A 221 4.20 10.19 53.77
CA THR A 221 5.48 9.89 54.43
C THR A 221 5.76 10.85 55.58
N LYS A 222 5.49 12.14 55.43
CA LYS A 222 5.65 13.12 56.53
C LYS A 222 4.73 12.79 57.72
N LEU A 223 3.47 12.45 57.45
CA LEU A 223 2.51 12.07 58.50
C LEU A 223 2.94 10.79 59.24
N GLN A 224 3.49 9.81 58.53
CA GLN A 224 4.02 8.59 59.14
C GLN A 224 5.20 8.87 60.08
N THR A 225 6.10 9.81 59.72
CA THR A 225 7.19 10.24 60.59
C THR A 225 6.64 10.88 61.86
N VAL A 226 5.73 11.85 61.75
CA VAL A 226 5.12 12.53 62.91
C VAL A 226 4.40 11.54 63.82
N MET A 227 3.67 10.57 63.25
CA MET A 227 3.00 9.54 64.02
C MET A 227 3.98 8.66 64.81
N SER A 228 5.13 8.33 64.20
CA SER A 228 6.18 7.54 64.85
C SER A 228 6.85 8.31 66.00
N GLU A 229 7.11 9.60 65.80
CA GLU A 229 7.63 10.50 66.84
C GLU A 229 6.65 10.59 68.03
N MET A 230 5.37 10.82 67.75
CA MET A 230 4.33 10.89 68.78
C MET A 230 4.19 9.57 69.55
N HIS A 231 4.31 8.43 68.87
CA HIS A 231 4.28 7.12 69.53
C HIS A 231 5.47 6.96 70.50
N SER A 232 6.67 7.37 70.09
CA SER A 232 7.87 7.36 70.93
C SER A 232 7.74 8.27 72.16
N GLU A 233 7.18 9.47 71.98
CA GLU A 233 6.88 10.38 73.09
C GLU A 233 5.87 9.77 74.07
N ASN A 234 4.81 9.14 73.57
CA ASN A 234 3.81 8.49 74.41
C ASN A 234 4.41 7.35 75.24
N THR A 235 5.25 6.48 74.64
CA THR A 235 5.97 5.44 75.38
C THR A 235 6.88 6.04 76.46
N THR A 236 7.51 7.18 76.19
CA THR A 236 8.35 7.89 77.18
C THR A 236 7.50 8.38 78.35
N LEU A 237 6.34 8.98 78.09
CA LEU A 237 5.41 9.43 79.13
C LEU A 237 4.87 8.27 79.97
N GLU A 238 4.48 7.15 79.34
CA GLU A 238 4.04 5.94 80.05
C GLU A 238 5.12 5.42 81.01
N ASN A 239 6.39 5.40 80.59
CA ASN A 239 7.50 5.02 81.45
C ASN A 239 7.66 5.97 82.65
N VAL A 240 7.55 7.28 82.44
CA VAL A 240 7.60 8.28 83.53
C VAL A 240 6.44 8.07 84.52
N ILE A 241 5.23 7.82 84.03
CA ILE A 241 4.05 7.54 84.87
C ILE A 241 4.28 6.29 85.71
N ASN A 242 4.82 5.22 85.13
CA ASN A 242 5.11 3.98 85.83
C ASN A 242 6.18 4.16 86.93
N ASP A 243 7.23 4.95 86.66
CA ASP A 243 8.26 5.29 87.66
C ASP A 243 7.65 6.10 88.83
N LEU A 244 6.82 7.11 88.51
CA LEU A 244 6.12 7.90 89.53
C LEU A 244 5.17 7.03 90.37
N HIS A 245 4.45 6.10 89.74
CA HIS A 245 3.58 5.16 90.45
C HIS A 245 4.38 4.28 91.43
N THR A 246 5.53 3.77 90.98
CA THR A 246 6.45 2.97 91.80
C THR A 246 6.98 3.76 93.00
N LYS A 247 7.42 5.00 92.78
CA LYS A 247 7.89 5.91 93.84
C LYS A 247 6.79 6.22 94.84
N ASN A 248 5.57 6.48 94.37
CA ASN A 248 4.43 6.75 95.24
C ASN A 248 4.07 5.53 96.11
N ALA A 249 4.05 4.33 95.54
CA ALA A 249 3.84 3.10 96.30
C ALA A 249 4.93 2.90 97.38
N GLY A 250 6.19 3.19 97.04
CA GLY A 250 7.31 3.20 97.99
C GLY A 250 7.10 4.18 99.15
N LEU A 251 6.70 5.41 98.85
CA LEU A 251 6.38 6.42 99.87
C LEU A 251 5.21 6.00 100.77
N GLN A 252 4.15 5.44 100.20
CA GLN A 252 3.01 4.92 100.98
C GLN A 252 3.44 3.81 101.94
N SER A 253 4.33 2.90 101.51
CA SER A 253 4.89 1.86 102.38
C SER A 253 5.68 2.45 103.54
N ILE A 254 6.54 3.44 103.28
CA ILE A 254 7.31 4.14 104.32
C ILE A 254 6.38 4.83 105.32
N ILE A 255 5.35 5.54 104.84
CA ILE A 255 4.36 6.21 105.69
C ILE A 255 3.64 5.20 106.58
N ASN A 256 3.17 4.08 106.01
CA ASN A 256 2.50 3.03 106.77
C ASN A 256 3.42 2.44 107.86
N HIS A 257 4.69 2.16 107.53
CA HIS A 257 5.66 1.68 108.50
C HIS A 257 5.90 2.69 109.64
N LEU A 258 6.02 3.99 109.32
CA LEU A 258 6.17 5.04 110.32
C LEU A 258 4.94 5.14 111.23
N ILE A 259 3.74 5.09 110.68
CA ILE A 259 2.48 5.09 111.44
C ILE A 259 2.43 3.89 112.40
N GLN A 260 2.72 2.69 111.91
CA GLN A 260 2.74 1.48 112.74
C GLN A 260 3.79 1.56 113.85
N THR A 261 4.99 2.03 113.53
CA THR A 261 6.07 2.21 114.50
C THR A 261 5.69 3.22 115.57
N ALA A 262 5.14 4.37 115.17
CA ALA A 262 4.69 5.42 116.09
C ALA A 262 3.55 4.90 116.99
N SER A 263 2.56 4.22 116.40
CA SER A 263 1.45 3.60 117.13
C SER A 263 1.95 2.61 118.18
N TRP A 264 2.86 1.70 117.81
CA TRP A 264 3.46 0.76 118.74
C TRP A 264 4.22 1.46 119.88
N ARG A 265 5.05 2.46 119.55
CA ARG A 265 5.83 3.22 120.53
C ARG A 265 4.95 3.98 121.53
N LEU A 266 3.80 4.49 121.09
CA LEU A 266 2.87 5.22 121.97
C LEU A 266 1.99 4.28 122.81
N THR A 267 1.49 3.19 122.22
CA THR A 267 0.52 2.31 122.89
C THR A 267 1.16 1.24 123.78
N HIS A 268 2.37 0.79 123.45
CA HIS A 268 3.04 -0.30 124.19
C HIS A 268 3.35 0.07 125.65
N PRO A 269 3.96 1.24 125.96
CA PRO A 269 4.21 1.65 127.34
C PRO A 269 2.91 1.79 128.14
N LEU A 270 1.87 2.35 127.53
CA LEU A 270 0.55 2.50 128.15
C LEU A 270 -0.07 1.15 128.49
N ARG A 271 0.05 0.16 127.60
CA ARG A 271 -0.43 -1.21 127.84
C ARG A 271 0.33 -1.89 128.99
N LEU A 272 1.65 -1.72 129.05
CA LEU A 272 2.47 -2.22 130.15
C LEU A 272 2.09 -1.56 131.48
N PHE A 273 1.93 -0.23 131.48
CA PHE A 273 1.52 0.53 132.66
C PHE A 273 0.13 0.12 133.16
N GLY A 274 -0.85 0.01 132.26
CA GLY A 274 -2.19 -0.49 132.60
C GLY A 274 -2.17 -1.91 133.17
N SER A 275 -1.33 -2.79 132.63
CA SER A 275 -1.15 -4.16 133.16
C SER A 275 -0.53 -4.16 134.56
N LEU A 276 0.42 -3.27 134.83
CA LEU A 276 1.06 -3.11 136.14
C LEU A 276 0.07 -2.58 137.18
N LEU A 277 -0.73 -1.56 136.83
CA LEU A 277 -1.81 -1.06 137.67
C LEU A 277 -2.84 -2.17 138.00
N LYS A 278 -3.19 -3.02 137.03
CA LYS A 278 -4.11 -4.15 137.25
C LYS A 278 -3.53 -5.17 138.24
N LYS A 279 -2.24 -5.50 138.14
CA LYS A 279 -1.55 -6.41 139.08
C LYS A 279 -1.47 -5.83 140.50
N LEU A 280 -1.30 -4.52 140.64
CA LEU A 280 -1.27 -3.85 141.95
C LEU A 280 -2.65 -3.86 142.64
N ARG A 281 -3.75 -3.84 141.87
CA ARG A 281 -5.12 -3.85 142.42
C ARG A 281 -5.58 -5.21 142.96
N THR A 282 -4.95 -6.31 142.53
CA THR A 282 -5.32 -7.69 142.91
C THR A 282 -4.49 -8.28 144.05
N LYS A 283 -3.59 -7.50 144.65
CA LYS A 283 -2.86 -7.83 145.88
C LYS A 283 -3.45 -7.06 147.05
#